data_AF-A0A1V3NCM8-F1
#
_entry.id   AF-A0A1V3NCM8-F1
#
_cell.length_a   1.000
_cell.length_b   1.000
_cell.length_c   1.000
_cell.angle_alpha   90.00
_cell.angle_beta   90.00
_cell.angle_gamma   90.00
#
_symmetry.space_group_name_H-M   'P 1'
#
loop_
_entity.id
_entity.type
_entity.pdbx_description
1 polymer ?
#
loop_
_entity_poly.entity_id
_entity_poly.type
_entity_poly.pdbx_seq_one_letter_code
_entity_poly.pdbx_strand_id
1 'polypeptide(L)'
;MEVVLLRPADAGYIAGLVDGEGTITLTRKHRNENRQLALTISSTERTVLEFVKETLGAGKITGKRTVRSHHSPSFTYAVYNRQALQILRQIHPYLRTYKAKRSALILRHYLSLTPRNGKYTDSLRQERLQFEAEVLGIKPG
;
A
#
# COMPACT_ATOMS: atom_id res chain seq x y z
N MET A 1 -16.50 1.33 -2.90
CA MET A 1 -15.97 2.59 -3.47
C MET A 1 -14.87 2.23 -4.43
N GLU A 2 -15.06 2.59 -5.70
CA GLU A 2 -14.02 2.49 -6.72
C GLU A 2 -13.02 3.63 -6.56
N VAL A 3 -11.79 3.40 -7.01
CA VAL A 3 -10.73 4.42 -7.05
C VAL A 3 -10.76 5.10 -8.41
N VAL A 4 -10.30 6.34 -8.48
CA VAL A 4 -10.27 7.10 -9.75
C VAL A 4 -9.29 6.44 -10.74
N LEU A 5 -9.64 6.45 -12.03
CA LEU A 5 -8.75 6.05 -13.11
C LEU A 5 -7.73 7.16 -13.38
N LEU A 6 -6.45 6.82 -13.29
CA LEU A 6 -5.35 7.77 -13.39
C LEU A 6 -4.94 8.02 -14.83
N ARG A 7 -4.59 9.28 -15.11
CA ARG A 7 -3.81 9.62 -16.31
C ARG A 7 -2.38 9.07 -16.15
N PRO A 8 -1.67 8.74 -17.25
CA PRO A 8 -0.29 8.25 -17.18
C PRO A 8 0.67 9.13 -16.38
N ALA A 9 0.55 10.45 -16.51
CA ALA A 9 1.38 11.41 -15.79
C ALA A 9 1.16 11.33 -14.27
N ASP A 10 -0.10 11.27 -13.83
CA ASP A 10 -0.44 11.16 -12.41
C ASP A 10 0.01 9.81 -11.85
N ALA A 11 -0.21 8.72 -12.59
CA ALA A 11 0.23 7.39 -12.21
C ALA A 11 1.76 7.33 -12.06
N GLY A 12 2.50 7.94 -12.99
CA GLY A 12 3.96 8.05 -12.94
C GLY A 12 4.46 8.88 -11.76
N TYR A 13 3.86 10.06 -11.53
CA TYR A 13 4.22 10.92 -10.40
C TYR A 13 3.96 10.23 -9.06
N ILE A 14 2.78 9.63 -8.88
CA ILE A 14 2.44 8.89 -7.66
C ILE A 14 3.36 7.66 -7.50
N ALA A 15 3.71 6.94 -8.57
CA ALA A 15 4.68 5.85 -8.50
C ALA A 15 6.05 6.34 -8.01
N GLY A 16 6.51 7.50 -8.48
CA GLY A 16 7.74 8.14 -8.01
C GLY A 16 7.70 8.47 -6.51
N LEU A 17 6.59 9.05 -6.03
CA LEU A 17 6.37 9.28 -4.59
C LEU A 17 6.39 7.97 -3.80
N VAL A 18 5.77 6.91 -4.33
CA VAL A 18 5.76 5.59 -3.68
C VAL A 18 7.16 4.96 -3.65
N ASP A 19 7.95 5.15 -4.69
CA ASP A 19 9.33 4.68 -4.74
C ASP A 19 10.24 5.41 -3.76
N GLY A 20 10.08 6.72 -3.60
CA GLY A 20 10.88 7.54 -2.68
C GLY A 20 10.44 7.43 -1.21
N GLU A 21 9.17 7.74 -0.93
CA GLU A 21 8.65 7.90 0.44
C GLU A 21 7.60 6.84 0.81
N GLY A 22 7.20 6.02 -0.14
CA GLY A 22 6.12 5.08 0.05
C GLY A 22 6.50 3.75 0.68
N THR A 23 5.48 2.97 1.02
CA THR A 23 5.58 1.57 1.43
C THR A 23 4.46 0.77 0.79
N ILE A 24 4.83 -0.38 0.21
CA ILE A 24 3.90 -1.43 -0.26
C ILE A 24 4.16 -2.65 0.61
N THR A 25 3.18 -3.06 1.41
CA THR A 25 3.38 -4.11 2.42
C THR A 25 2.09 -4.85 2.79
N LEU A 26 2.25 -5.94 3.54
CA LEU A 26 1.17 -6.66 4.21
C LEU A 26 1.26 -6.39 5.72
N THR A 27 0.26 -5.73 6.28
CA THR A 27 0.22 -5.30 7.70
C THR A 27 -0.96 -5.90 8.44
N ARG A 28 -0.87 -6.06 9.76
CA ARG A 28 -1.98 -6.47 10.63
C ARG A 28 -2.11 -5.47 11.77
N LYS A 29 -3.33 -5.18 12.21
CA LYS A 29 -3.55 -4.25 13.33
C LYS A 29 -3.31 -4.98 14.65
N HIS A 30 -3.76 -6.22 14.77
CA HIS A 30 -3.49 -7.07 15.93
C HIS A 30 -2.79 -8.38 15.54
N ARG A 31 -2.08 -9.02 16.49
CA ARG A 31 -1.30 -10.24 16.24
C ARG A 31 -2.14 -11.39 15.67
N ASN A 32 -3.38 -11.50 16.11
CA ASN A 32 -4.30 -12.60 15.79
C ASN A 32 -5.15 -12.32 14.54
N GLU A 33 -4.90 -11.22 13.84
CA GLU A 33 -5.61 -10.87 12.62
C GLU A 33 -4.80 -11.21 11.38
N ASN A 34 -5.53 -11.51 10.30
CA ASN A 34 -4.96 -11.66 8.98
C ASN A 34 -4.33 -10.35 8.50
N ARG A 35 -3.21 -10.45 7.78
CA ARG A 35 -2.61 -9.27 7.15
C ARG A 35 -3.51 -8.72 6.04
N GLN A 36 -3.51 -7.41 5.92
CA GLN A 36 -4.11 -6.66 4.82
C GLN A 36 -3.03 -5.97 3.99
N LEU A 37 -3.28 -5.84 2.69
CA LEU A 37 -2.50 -4.97 1.82
C LEU A 37 -2.59 -3.53 2.31
N ALA A 38 -1.43 -2.87 2.40
CA ALA A 38 -1.30 -1.46 2.69
C ALA A 38 -0.37 -0.80 1.66
N LEU A 39 -0.83 0.35 1.16
CA LEU A 39 -0.03 1.32 0.43
C LEU A 39 -0.03 2.61 1.27
N THR A 40 1.15 3.09 1.64
CA THR A 40 1.31 4.32 2.43
C THR A 40 2.35 5.23 1.83
N ILE A 41 2.22 6.54 2.04
CA ILE A 41 3.21 7.57 1.70
C ILE A 41 3.33 8.50 2.91
N SER A 42 4.53 8.68 3.44
CA SER A 42 4.77 9.56 4.59
C SER A 42 5.53 10.80 4.14
N SER A 43 5.06 11.97 4.53
CA SER A 43 5.69 13.25 4.16
C SER A 43 5.46 14.31 5.23
N THR A 44 6.35 15.30 5.30
CA THR A 44 6.12 16.55 6.05
C THR A 44 5.25 17.53 5.27
N GLU A 45 5.24 17.40 3.93
CA GLU A 45 4.46 18.24 3.02
C GLU A 45 3.05 17.70 2.86
N ARG A 46 2.12 18.21 3.68
CA ARG A 46 0.73 17.76 3.68
C ARG A 46 0.03 17.97 2.33
N THR A 47 0.38 19.04 1.61
CA THR A 47 -0.19 19.39 0.30
C THR A 47 0.04 18.29 -0.75
N VAL A 48 1.21 17.64 -0.72
CA VAL A 48 1.52 16.49 -1.59
C VAL A 48 0.59 15.32 -1.28
N LEU A 49 0.34 15.04 0.01
CA LEU A 49 -0.54 13.95 0.41
C LEU A 49 -2.01 14.24 0.09
N GLU A 50 -2.42 15.51 0.16
CA GLU A 50 -3.75 15.98 -0.24
C GLU A 50 -3.95 15.79 -1.74
N PHE A 51 -2.98 16.22 -2.57
CA PHE A 51 -2.96 15.93 -4.00
C PHE A 51 -3.11 14.43 -4.30
N VAL A 52 -2.33 13.57 -3.62
CA VAL A 52 -2.41 12.11 -3.78
C VAL A 52 -3.81 11.60 -3.43
N LYS A 53 -4.37 12.01 -2.29
CA LYS A 53 -5.69 11.56 -1.84
C LYS A 53 -6.79 11.99 -2.80
N GLU A 54 -6.76 13.23 -3.26
CA GLU A 54 -7.74 13.78 -4.20
C GLU A 54 -7.65 13.10 -5.56
N THR A 55 -6.45 12.95 -6.10
CA THR A 55 -6.19 12.29 -7.39
C THR A 55 -6.64 10.83 -7.40
N LEU A 56 -6.44 10.11 -6.29
CA LEU A 56 -6.84 8.70 -6.17
C LEU A 56 -8.33 8.53 -5.81
N GLY A 57 -8.97 9.56 -5.25
CA GLY A 57 -10.33 9.51 -4.72
C GLY A 57 -10.52 8.53 -3.56
N ALA A 58 -9.44 8.08 -2.92
CA ALA A 58 -9.46 7.03 -1.91
C ALA A 58 -8.32 7.17 -0.89
N GLY A 59 -8.47 6.48 0.24
CA GLY A 59 -7.50 6.52 1.34
C GLY A 59 -7.76 7.66 2.32
N LYS A 60 -6.88 7.77 3.31
CA LYS A 60 -6.96 8.78 4.37
C LYS A 60 -5.59 9.34 4.68
N ILE A 61 -5.56 10.57 5.19
CA ILE A 61 -4.36 11.20 5.72
C ILE A 61 -4.48 11.18 7.24
N THR A 62 -3.46 10.67 7.90
CA THR A 62 -3.35 10.68 9.36
C THR A 62 -2.13 11.48 9.77
N GLY A 63 -2.28 12.36 10.76
CA GLY A 63 -1.14 13.05 11.39
C GLY A 63 -0.66 12.29 12.62
N LYS A 64 0.65 12.36 12.90
CA LYS A 64 1.16 12.02 14.22
C LYS A 64 1.04 13.25 15.12
N ARG A 65 0.51 13.10 16.34
CA ARG A 65 0.46 14.20 17.32
C ARG A 65 1.90 14.66 17.61
N THR A 66 2.18 15.94 17.38
CA THR A 66 3.49 16.54 17.70
C THR A 66 3.66 16.52 19.22
N VAL A 67 4.61 15.74 19.72
CA VAL A 67 4.84 15.57 21.17
C VAL A 67 5.66 16.73 21.75
N ARG A 68 6.46 17.43 20.92
CA ARG A 68 7.27 18.59 21.31
C ARG A 68 7.30 19.63 20.18
N SER A 69 7.45 20.90 20.53
CA SER A 69 7.40 22.07 19.62
C SER A 69 8.45 22.07 18.51
N HIS A 70 9.59 21.40 18.68
CA HIS A 70 10.69 21.38 17.70
C HIS A 70 10.63 20.23 16.67
N HIS A 71 9.64 19.33 16.75
CA HIS A 71 9.50 18.28 15.73
C HIS A 71 8.62 18.76 14.59
N SER A 72 9.10 18.62 13.35
CA SER A 72 8.28 18.83 12.16
C SER A 72 7.07 17.87 12.19
N PRO A 73 5.85 18.35 11.93
CA PRO A 73 4.69 17.47 11.75
C PRO A 73 4.97 16.46 10.65
N SER A 74 4.63 15.19 10.90
CA SER A 74 4.70 14.13 9.89
C SER A 74 3.31 13.59 9.66
N PHE A 75 2.94 13.51 8.40
CA PHE A 75 1.66 13.02 7.92
C PHE A 75 1.87 11.74 7.11
N THR A 76 0.86 10.89 7.10
CA THR A 76 0.87 9.66 6.31
C THR A 76 -0.44 9.55 5.54
N TYR A 77 -0.34 9.49 4.22
CA TYR A 77 -1.40 8.95 3.37
C TYR A 77 -1.41 7.43 3.49
N ALA A 78 -2.58 6.83 3.69
CA ALA A 78 -2.73 5.39 3.78
C ALA A 78 -4.01 4.90 3.09
N VAL A 79 -3.87 3.80 2.34
CA VAL A 79 -4.97 3.08 1.71
C VAL A 79 -4.73 1.57 1.84
N TYR A 80 -5.83 0.81 1.98
CA TYR A 80 -5.76 -0.60 2.36
C TYR A 80 -6.61 -1.50 1.46
N ASN A 81 -6.36 -2.81 1.55
CA ASN A 81 -7.18 -3.86 0.95
C ASN A 81 -7.41 -3.65 -0.56
N ARG A 82 -8.68 -3.74 -1.00
CA ARG A 82 -9.01 -3.68 -2.43
C ARG A 82 -8.74 -2.32 -3.06
N GLN A 83 -8.89 -1.22 -2.31
CA GLN A 83 -8.55 0.11 -2.82
C GLN A 83 -7.06 0.20 -3.09
N ALA A 84 -6.22 -0.28 -2.17
CA ALA A 84 -4.77 -0.36 -2.38
C ALA A 84 -4.42 -1.23 -3.60
N LEU A 85 -5.10 -2.37 -3.77
CA LEU A 85 -4.89 -3.23 -4.93
C LEU A 85 -5.26 -2.54 -6.26
N GLN A 86 -6.39 -1.82 -6.30
CA GLN A 86 -6.81 -1.10 -7.50
C GLN A 86 -5.83 0.02 -7.87
N ILE A 87 -5.33 0.76 -6.88
CA ILE A 87 -4.32 1.81 -7.08
C ILE A 87 -3.00 1.18 -7.56
N LEU A 88 -2.59 0.09 -6.91
CA LEU A 88 -1.37 -0.62 -7.22
C LEU A 88 -1.32 -1.09 -8.68
N ARG A 89 -2.44 -1.55 -9.25
CA ARG A 89 -2.54 -1.91 -10.68
C ARG A 89 -2.19 -0.76 -11.61
N GLN A 90 -2.60 0.45 -11.26
CA GLN A 90 -2.44 1.63 -12.10
C GLN A 90 -1.01 2.19 -12.04
N ILE A 91 -0.38 2.15 -10.86
CA ILE A 91 0.97 2.69 -10.67
C ILE A 91 2.09 1.67 -10.96
N HIS A 92 1.78 0.36 -10.92
CA HIS A 92 2.77 -0.71 -11.08
C HIS A 92 3.68 -0.57 -12.30
N PRO A 93 3.19 -0.21 -13.51
CA PRO A 93 4.04 -0.07 -14.69
C PRO A 93 5.13 1.01 -14.55
N TYR A 94 4.97 1.94 -13.60
CA TYR A 94 5.85 3.08 -13.39
C TYR A 94 6.80 2.91 -12.20
N LEU A 95 6.61 1.87 -11.37
CA LEU A 95 7.50 1.59 -10.23
C LEU A 95 8.88 1.15 -10.70
N ARG A 96 9.93 1.68 -10.06
CA ARG A 96 11.35 1.48 -10.41
C ARG A 96 12.16 0.79 -9.32
N THR A 97 11.69 0.76 -8.08
CA THR A 97 12.44 0.14 -6.96
C THR A 97 12.05 -1.33 -6.73
N TYR A 98 12.60 -1.96 -5.68
CA TYR A 98 12.19 -3.29 -5.22
C TYR A 98 10.66 -3.41 -4.96
N LYS A 99 9.99 -2.27 -4.76
CA LYS A 99 8.53 -2.17 -4.64
C LYS A 99 7.80 -2.66 -5.91
N ALA A 100 8.41 -2.58 -7.09
CA ALA A 100 7.89 -3.17 -8.31
C ALA A 100 7.76 -4.70 -8.21
N LYS A 101 8.78 -5.36 -7.63
CA LYS A 101 8.76 -6.83 -7.39
C LYS A 101 7.67 -7.20 -6.37
N ARG A 102 7.56 -6.45 -5.26
CA ARG A 102 6.46 -6.63 -4.29
C ARG A 102 5.10 -6.47 -4.96
N SER A 103 4.95 -5.41 -5.76
CA SER A 103 3.73 -5.10 -6.48
C SER A 103 3.32 -6.25 -7.38
N ALA A 104 4.22 -6.77 -8.21
CA ALA A 104 3.94 -7.87 -9.12
C ALA A 104 3.41 -9.12 -8.39
N LEU A 105 4.07 -9.50 -7.29
CA LEU A 105 3.66 -10.66 -6.49
C LEU A 105 2.28 -10.45 -5.85
N ILE A 106 2.02 -9.28 -5.29
CA ILE A 106 0.72 -8.91 -4.70
C ILE A 106 -0.39 -8.93 -5.76
N LEU A 107 -0.14 -8.30 -6.92
CA LEU A 107 -1.13 -8.21 -8.00
C LEU A 107 -1.53 -9.59 -8.53
N ARG A 108 -0.59 -10.54 -8.54
CA ARG A 108 -0.80 -11.92 -8.99
C ARG A 108 -1.64 -12.75 -8.01
N HIS A 109 -1.37 -12.65 -6.71
CA HIS A 109 -1.88 -13.64 -5.74
C HIS A 109 -2.86 -13.10 -4.69
N TYR A 110 -2.91 -11.79 -4.44
CA TYR A 110 -3.63 -11.26 -3.28
C TYR A 110 -5.11 -11.66 -3.25
N LEU A 111 -5.84 -11.53 -4.37
CA LEU A 111 -7.28 -11.82 -4.38
C LEU A 111 -7.62 -13.29 -4.18
N SER A 112 -6.82 -14.22 -4.70
CA SER A 112 -7.06 -15.66 -4.54
C SER A 112 -6.73 -16.13 -3.12
N LEU A 113 -5.70 -15.55 -2.51
CA LEU A 113 -5.23 -15.94 -1.17
C LEU A 113 -5.89 -15.14 -0.02
N THR A 114 -6.73 -14.15 -0.33
CA THR A 114 -7.49 -13.38 0.67
C THR A 114 -9.00 -13.34 0.37
N PRO A 115 -9.71 -14.48 0.39
CA PRO A 115 -11.15 -14.52 0.16
C PRO A 115 -11.93 -13.76 1.24
N ARG A 116 -13.01 -13.09 0.82
CA ARG A 116 -13.84 -12.24 1.69
C ARG A 116 -14.65 -13.00 2.74
N ASN A 117 -14.94 -14.28 2.50
CA ASN A 117 -15.77 -15.10 3.40
C ASN A 117 -15.03 -15.51 4.68
N GLY A 118 -13.72 -15.25 4.78
CA GLY A 118 -12.89 -15.58 5.94
C GLY A 118 -12.75 -17.09 6.19
N LYS A 119 -13.24 -17.94 5.30
CA LYS A 119 -13.16 -19.39 5.41
C LYS A 119 -11.91 -19.85 4.67
N TYR A 120 -10.92 -20.30 5.43
CA TYR A 120 -9.66 -20.81 4.89
C TYR A 120 -9.58 -22.31 5.16
N THR A 121 -9.32 -23.09 4.12
CA THR A 121 -8.83 -24.46 4.24
C THR A 121 -7.39 -24.42 4.77
N ASP A 122 -6.90 -25.54 5.31
CA ASP A 122 -5.51 -25.59 5.79
C ASP A 122 -4.50 -25.36 4.67
N SER A 123 -4.74 -25.88 3.45
CA SER A 123 -3.87 -25.57 2.30
C SER A 123 -3.86 -24.08 1.98
N LEU A 124 -5.02 -23.43 1.96
CA LEU A 124 -5.09 -21.98 1.68
C LEU A 124 -4.38 -21.16 2.76
N ARG A 125 -4.42 -21.60 4.03
CA ARG A 125 -3.66 -20.96 5.11
C ARG A 125 -2.15 -21.07 4.85
N GLN A 126 -1.67 -22.24 4.45
CA GLN A 126 -0.24 -22.44 4.16
C GLN A 126 0.22 -21.62 2.95
N GLU A 127 -0.55 -21.65 1.85
CA GLU A 127 -0.26 -20.86 0.65
C GLU A 127 -0.22 -19.36 0.97
N ARG A 128 -1.15 -18.90 1.81
CA ARG A 128 -1.19 -17.52 2.26
C ARG A 128 0.02 -17.17 3.14
N LEU A 129 0.42 -18.03 4.07
CA LEU A 129 1.62 -17.80 4.91
C LEU A 129 2.88 -17.71 4.06
N GLN A 130 3.02 -18.58 3.06
CA GLN A 130 4.12 -18.56 2.12
C GLN A 130 4.13 -17.26 1.31
N PHE A 131 2.98 -16.87 0.74
CA PHE A 131 2.83 -15.59 0.05
C PHE A 131 3.19 -14.39 0.92
N GLU A 132 2.74 -14.38 2.18
CA GLU A 132 3.08 -13.32 3.13
C GLU A 132 4.60 -13.26 3.38
N ALA A 133 5.25 -14.40 3.57
CA ALA A 133 6.69 -14.49 3.77
C ALA A 133 7.47 -13.99 2.55
N GLU A 134 7.06 -14.38 1.34
CA GLU A 134 7.70 -13.95 0.09
C GLU A 134 7.60 -12.43 -0.12
N VAL A 135 6.40 -11.85 0.02
CA VAL A 135 6.21 -10.40 -0.13
C VAL A 135 7.07 -9.62 0.87
N LEU A 136 7.11 -10.06 2.13
CA LEU A 136 7.85 -9.40 3.21
C LEU A 136 9.37 -9.64 3.10
N GLY A 137 9.78 -10.74 2.47
CA GLY A 137 11.18 -11.08 2.20
C GLY A 137 11.84 -10.19 1.14
N ILE A 138 11.07 -9.62 0.20
CA ILE A 138 11.59 -8.67 -0.80
C ILE A 138 11.97 -7.36 -0.08
N LYS A 139 13.26 -7.03 -0.05
CA LYS A 139 13.84 -5.83 0.58
C LYS A 139 14.55 -4.94 -0.47
N PRO A 140 14.87 -3.68 -0.16
CA PRO A 140 15.84 -2.92 -0.96
C PRO A 140 17.12 -3.74 -1.15
N GLY A 141 17.65 -3.73 -2.37
CA GLY A 141 18.97 -4.29 -2.67
C GLY A 141 20.08 -3.36 -2.23
#